data_AF-A0A167D227-F1
#
_entry.id   AF-A0A167D227-F1
#
_cell.length_a   1.000
_cell.length_b   1.000
_cell.length_c   1.000
_cell.angle_alpha   90.00
_cell.angle_beta   90.00
_cell.angle_gamma   90.00
#
_symmetry.space_group_name_H-M   'P 1'
#
loop_
_entity.id
_entity.type
_entity.pdbx_description
1 polymer ?
#
loop_
_entity_poly.entity_id
_entity_poly.type
_entity_poly.pdbx_seq_one_letter_code
_entity_poly.pdbx_strand_id
1 'polypeptide(L)'
;MARAKKAAAKKTAARKPAAKKAAVAKAPAVPKSVSNAESKVKLQDKAVAQAEKKVTQSQTKLDKHRAKIDAENAKLSKLRADVAAKREKAQKTSTAAAKRAVETARGRMNTARLKLQDIRGEAKLIRAEIQAAKKVVAREVKKLRTAERNFKAKLRDHERKLAKKAKAEQKKAEQKAKAAARKAAAKAKRAAKKATARKPKATAKKAATKKAPAKKAATKKPAAKKAATRKAPAKKAARKRTPAKKKPS
;
A
#
# COMPACT_ATOMS: atom_id res chain seq x y z
N MET A 1 -23.15 -65.91 -60.96
CA MET A 1 -23.75 -64.69 -60.40
C MET A 1 -22.79 -64.12 -59.35
N ALA A 2 -22.02 -63.08 -59.64
CA ALA A 2 -22.36 -61.65 -59.49
C ALA A 2 -21.96 -61.05 -58.11
N ARG A 3 -20.89 -60.21 -58.14
CA ARG A 3 -20.60 -58.99 -57.34
C ARG A 3 -20.30 -59.19 -55.83
N ALA A 4 -19.42 -58.45 -55.14
CA ALA A 4 -18.79 -57.12 -55.31
C ALA A 4 -17.44 -57.09 -54.54
N LYS A 5 -16.32 -56.52 -54.99
CA LYS A 5 -15.91 -55.10 -55.17
C LYS A 5 -15.97 -54.19 -53.91
N LYS A 6 -14.80 -53.84 -53.35
CA LYS A 6 -14.20 -52.48 -53.18
C LYS A 6 -13.18 -52.48 -52.02
N ALA A 7 -11.88 -52.41 -52.27
CA ALA A 7 -11.05 -51.23 -52.60
C ALA A 7 -10.67 -50.38 -51.38
N ALA A 8 -9.39 -50.49 -51.00
CA ALA A 8 -8.70 -49.74 -49.97
C ALA A 8 -8.59 -48.24 -50.29
N ALA A 9 -8.91 -47.38 -49.31
CA ALA A 9 -8.62 -45.95 -49.36
C ALA A 9 -7.74 -45.55 -48.17
N LYS A 10 -6.47 -45.29 -48.50
CA LYS A 10 -5.39 -44.77 -47.67
C LYS A 10 -5.80 -43.39 -47.11
N LYS A 11 -6.07 -43.26 -45.81
CA LYS A 11 -6.20 -41.94 -45.15
C LYS A 11 -4.82 -41.39 -44.83
N THR A 12 -4.36 -40.46 -45.66
CA THR A 12 -3.19 -39.62 -45.43
C THR A 12 -3.44 -38.64 -44.30
N ALA A 13 -2.52 -38.64 -43.33
CA ALA A 13 -2.53 -37.76 -42.16
C ALA A 13 -2.21 -36.30 -42.55
N ALA A 14 -3.23 -35.43 -42.52
CA ALA A 14 -3.03 -33.98 -42.52
C ALA A 14 -2.72 -33.51 -41.08
N ARG A 15 -1.42 -33.43 -40.73
CA ARG A 15 -0.95 -32.76 -39.51
C ARG A 15 -1.24 -31.26 -39.63
N LYS A 16 -2.28 -30.77 -38.94
CA LYS A 16 -2.44 -29.34 -38.63
C LYS A 16 -1.19 -28.86 -37.86
N PRO A 17 -0.57 -27.74 -38.23
CA PRO A 17 0.54 -27.19 -37.46
C PRO A 17 0.01 -26.71 -36.11
N ALA A 18 0.57 -27.25 -35.03
CA ALA A 18 0.31 -26.78 -33.68
C ALA A 18 0.66 -25.28 -33.61
N ALA A 19 -0.36 -24.44 -33.45
CA ALA A 19 -0.17 -23.06 -33.07
C ALA A 19 0.65 -23.07 -31.78
N LYS A 20 1.92 -22.67 -31.88
CA LYS A 20 2.76 -22.39 -30.71
C LYS A 20 1.99 -21.34 -29.92
N LYS A 21 1.34 -21.76 -28.83
CA LYS A 21 0.83 -20.85 -27.80
C LYS A 21 1.98 -19.90 -27.49
N ALA A 22 1.87 -18.66 -27.94
CA ALA A 22 2.71 -17.59 -27.46
C ALA A 22 2.63 -17.67 -25.95
N ALA A 23 3.77 -17.93 -25.29
CA ALA A 23 3.86 -17.81 -23.86
C ALA A 23 3.50 -16.36 -23.56
N VAL A 24 2.25 -16.13 -23.19
CA VAL A 24 1.78 -14.88 -22.61
C VAL A 24 2.76 -14.63 -21.48
N ALA A 25 3.64 -13.64 -21.68
CA ALA A 25 4.60 -13.24 -20.67
C ALA A 25 3.77 -12.90 -19.44
N LYS A 26 3.74 -13.84 -18.49
CA LYS A 26 2.99 -13.72 -17.25
C LYS A 26 3.47 -12.43 -16.63
N ALA A 27 2.58 -11.42 -16.58
CA ALA A 27 2.89 -10.14 -15.96
C ALA A 27 3.56 -10.42 -14.62
N PRO A 28 4.65 -9.72 -14.27
CA PRO A 28 5.39 -10.02 -13.06
C PRO A 28 4.43 -9.99 -11.89
N ALA A 29 4.15 -11.16 -11.32
CA ALA A 29 3.17 -11.32 -10.27
C ALA A 29 3.51 -10.35 -9.13
N VAL A 30 2.52 -9.58 -8.71
CA VAL A 30 2.68 -8.62 -7.62
C VAL A 30 3.32 -9.34 -6.42
N PRO A 31 4.42 -8.82 -5.85
CA PRO A 31 5.12 -9.52 -4.78
C PRO A 31 4.17 -9.77 -3.61
N LYS A 32 4.28 -10.94 -2.97
CA LYS A 32 3.50 -11.27 -1.76
C LYS A 32 3.56 -10.15 -0.71
N SER A 33 4.68 -9.43 -0.61
CA SER A 33 4.84 -8.28 0.29
C SER A 33 3.89 -7.11 0.00
N VAL A 34 3.62 -6.83 -1.28
CA VAL A 34 2.71 -5.78 -1.75
C VAL A 34 1.26 -6.22 -1.50
N SER A 35 0.91 -7.44 -1.90
CA SER A 35 -0.42 -8.01 -1.66
C SER A 35 -0.76 -8.05 -0.16
N ASN A 36 0.15 -8.51 0.70
CA ASN A 36 -0.06 -8.51 2.15
C ASN A 36 -0.25 -7.09 2.74
N ALA A 37 0.44 -6.08 2.17
CA ALA A 37 0.26 -4.70 2.60
C ALA A 37 -1.09 -4.13 2.15
N GLU A 38 -1.56 -4.49 0.96
CA GLU A 38 -2.90 -4.14 0.47
C GLU A 38 -3.98 -4.74 1.37
N SER A 39 -3.88 -6.02 1.73
CA SER A 39 -4.79 -6.67 2.67
C SER A 39 -4.81 -5.98 4.04
N LYS A 40 -3.65 -5.47 4.49
CA LYS A 40 -3.57 -4.71 5.74
C LYS A 40 -4.30 -3.37 5.65
N VAL A 41 -4.21 -2.66 4.53
CA VAL A 41 -4.98 -1.42 4.29
C VAL A 41 -6.48 -1.73 4.34
N LYS A 42 -6.95 -2.73 3.58
CA LYS A 42 -8.36 -3.14 3.57
C LYS A 42 -8.90 -3.52 4.95
N LEU A 43 -8.08 -4.15 5.79
CA LEU A 43 -8.45 -4.46 7.18
C LEU A 43 -8.61 -3.20 8.02
N GLN A 44 -7.68 -2.24 7.88
CA GLN A 44 -7.74 -0.95 8.58
C GLN A 44 -8.93 -0.10 8.10
N ASP A 45 -9.25 -0.11 6.80
CA ASP A 45 -10.43 0.58 6.26
C ASP A 45 -11.71 0.07 6.89
N LYS A 46 -11.85 -1.26 7.02
CA LYS A 46 -13.00 -1.87 7.72
C LYS A 46 -13.07 -1.46 9.18
N ALA A 47 -11.94 -1.37 9.87
CA ALA A 47 -11.89 -0.94 11.27
C ALA A 47 -12.30 0.54 11.43
N VAL A 48 -11.85 1.42 10.52
CA VAL A 48 -12.27 2.83 10.49
C VAL A 48 -13.77 2.93 10.22
N ALA A 49 -14.30 2.24 9.21
CA ALA A 49 -15.72 2.24 8.89
C ALA A 49 -16.59 1.74 10.06
N GLN A 50 -16.13 0.71 10.78
CA GLN A 50 -16.83 0.22 11.97
C GLN A 50 -16.80 1.25 13.12
N ALA A 51 -15.68 1.93 13.33
CA ALA A 51 -15.56 2.98 14.33
C ALA A 51 -16.46 4.20 13.99
N GLU A 52 -16.53 4.58 12.71
CA GLU A 52 -17.40 5.65 12.23
C GLU A 52 -18.88 5.32 12.41
N LYS A 53 -19.28 4.07 12.15
CA LYS A 53 -20.65 3.59 12.43
C LYS A 53 -21.05 3.76 13.90
N LYS A 54 -20.11 3.59 14.84
CA LYS A 54 -20.39 3.84 16.27
C LYS A 54 -20.62 5.32 16.55
N VAL A 55 -19.86 6.21 15.90
CA VAL A 55 -20.07 7.66 16.01
C VAL A 55 -21.45 8.05 15.48
N THR A 56 -21.85 7.53 14.32
CA THR A 56 -23.17 7.86 13.73
C THR A 56 -24.31 7.33 14.60
N GLN A 57 -24.21 6.11 15.12
CA GLN A 57 -25.20 5.56 16.06
C GLN A 57 -25.36 6.42 17.32
N SER A 58 -24.26 6.84 17.95
CA SER A 58 -24.32 7.73 19.12
C SER A 58 -24.84 9.12 18.76
N GLN A 59 -24.56 9.62 17.55
CA GLN A 59 -25.10 10.90 17.07
C GLN A 59 -26.63 10.84 16.90
N THR A 60 -27.16 9.78 16.30
CA THR A 60 -28.62 9.59 16.18
C THR A 60 -29.29 9.48 17.55
N LYS A 61 -28.65 8.82 18.53
CA LYS A 61 -29.15 8.81 19.91
C LYS A 61 -29.19 10.24 20.49
N LEU A 62 -28.13 11.03 20.31
CA LEU A 62 -28.08 12.41 20.79
C LEU A 62 -29.20 13.27 20.20
N ASP A 63 -29.47 13.15 18.90
CA ASP A 63 -30.51 13.95 18.23
C ASP A 63 -31.92 13.60 18.74
N LYS A 64 -32.19 12.32 19.06
CA LYS A 64 -33.42 11.92 19.75
C LYS A 64 -33.56 12.56 21.13
N HIS A 65 -32.47 12.63 21.91
CA HIS A 65 -32.51 13.31 23.22
C HIS A 65 -32.67 14.83 23.10
N ARG A 66 -32.11 15.46 22.05
CA ARG A 66 -32.35 16.89 21.77
C ARG A 66 -33.84 17.16 21.52
N ALA A 67 -34.48 16.38 20.65
CA ALA A 67 -35.91 16.52 20.41
C ALA A 67 -36.76 16.35 21.69
N LYS A 68 -36.39 15.38 22.56
CA LYS A 68 -37.04 15.21 23.88
C LYS A 68 -36.84 16.42 24.79
N ILE A 69 -35.63 17.00 24.82
CA ILE A 69 -35.33 18.21 25.60
C ILE A 69 -36.20 19.36 25.14
N ASP A 70 -36.34 19.56 23.83
CA ASP A 70 -37.14 20.64 23.26
C ASP A 70 -38.64 20.47 23.58
N ALA A 71 -39.15 19.25 23.49
CA ALA A 71 -40.52 18.92 23.88
C ALA A 71 -40.79 19.17 25.38
N GLU A 72 -39.90 18.75 26.28
CA GLU A 72 -40.05 18.99 27.72
C GLU A 72 -39.85 20.47 28.09
N ASN A 73 -38.96 21.19 27.38
CA ASN A 73 -38.82 22.64 27.53
C ASN A 73 -40.13 23.36 27.15
N ALA A 74 -40.78 22.96 26.06
CA ALA A 74 -42.07 23.55 25.65
C ALA A 74 -43.17 23.32 26.69
N LYS A 75 -43.24 22.11 27.29
CA LYS A 75 -44.14 21.82 28.41
C LYS A 75 -43.83 22.68 29.64
N LEU A 76 -42.55 22.81 29.99
CA LEU A 76 -42.12 23.65 31.11
C LEU A 76 -42.48 25.12 30.91
N SER A 77 -42.37 25.65 29.70
CA SER A 77 -42.80 27.03 29.41
C SER A 77 -44.30 27.23 29.65
N LYS A 78 -45.15 26.28 29.24
CA LYS A 78 -46.59 26.31 29.53
C LYS A 78 -46.89 26.22 31.03
N LEU A 79 -46.18 25.34 31.76
CA LEU A 79 -46.33 25.22 33.22
C LEU A 79 -45.87 26.48 33.96
N ARG A 80 -44.81 27.14 33.50
CA ARG A 80 -44.36 28.43 34.07
C ARG A 80 -45.42 29.52 33.88
N ALA A 81 -46.05 29.58 32.71
CA ALA A 81 -47.14 30.52 32.45
C ALA A 81 -48.37 30.24 33.33
N ASP A 82 -48.77 28.97 33.48
CA ASP A 82 -49.89 28.57 34.37
C ASP A 82 -49.60 28.93 35.84
N VAL A 83 -48.37 28.66 36.32
CA VAL A 83 -47.94 29.06 37.66
C VAL A 83 -47.99 30.58 37.83
N ALA A 84 -47.54 31.35 36.84
CA ALA A 84 -47.57 32.81 36.87
C ALA A 84 -49.03 33.34 36.96
N ALA A 85 -49.92 32.84 36.10
CA ALA A 85 -51.33 33.22 36.10
C ALA A 85 -52.03 32.88 37.41
N LYS A 86 -51.78 31.69 37.98
CA LYS A 86 -52.34 31.30 39.29
C LYS A 86 -51.77 32.14 40.42
N ARG A 87 -50.49 32.51 40.36
CA ARG A 87 -49.85 33.38 41.36
C ARG A 87 -50.49 34.77 41.36
N GLU A 88 -50.75 35.34 40.19
CA GLU A 88 -51.41 36.63 40.05
C GLU A 88 -52.84 36.59 40.64
N LYS A 89 -53.63 35.56 40.32
CA LYS A 89 -54.97 35.36 40.89
C LYS A 89 -54.94 35.20 42.42
N ALA A 90 -53.95 34.47 42.94
CA ALA A 90 -53.79 34.28 44.37
C ALA A 90 -53.37 35.57 45.10
N GLN A 91 -52.61 36.44 44.46
CA GLN A 91 -52.27 37.77 45.02
C GLN A 91 -53.49 38.68 45.10
N LYS A 92 -54.36 38.67 44.07
CA LYS A 92 -55.58 39.49 44.03
C LYS A 92 -56.64 39.05 45.03
N THR A 93 -56.85 37.73 45.18
CA THR A 93 -57.95 37.17 45.98
C THR A 93 -57.55 36.72 47.38
N SER A 94 -56.27 36.41 47.61
CA SER A 94 -55.70 35.96 48.89
C SER A 94 -56.38 34.78 49.58
N THR A 95 -57.21 34.01 48.88
CA THR A 95 -57.92 32.85 49.45
C THR A 95 -57.01 31.64 49.64
N ALA A 96 -57.32 30.80 50.64
CA ALA A 96 -56.59 29.55 50.89
C ALA A 96 -56.62 28.58 49.68
N ALA A 97 -57.76 28.53 48.97
CA ALA A 97 -57.90 27.74 47.75
C ALA A 97 -56.95 28.21 46.65
N ALA A 98 -56.83 29.53 46.43
CA ALA A 98 -55.91 30.09 45.43
C ALA A 98 -54.44 29.81 45.78
N LYS A 99 -54.05 29.87 47.05
CA LYS A 99 -52.70 29.50 47.51
C LYS A 99 -52.39 28.01 47.25
N ARG A 100 -53.32 27.10 47.58
CA ARG A 100 -53.17 25.65 47.29
C ARG A 100 -53.05 25.35 45.79
N ALA A 101 -53.78 26.08 44.95
CA ALA A 101 -53.69 25.95 43.49
C ALA A 101 -52.30 26.32 42.95
N VAL A 102 -51.67 27.37 43.50
CA VAL A 102 -50.29 27.77 43.17
C VAL A 102 -49.29 26.69 43.58
N GLU A 103 -49.40 26.14 44.78
CA GLU A 103 -48.50 25.06 45.24
C GLU A 103 -48.62 23.81 44.36
N THR A 104 -49.83 23.41 44.02
CA THR A 104 -50.08 22.28 43.12
C THR A 104 -49.44 22.51 41.74
N ALA A 105 -49.57 23.72 41.19
CA ALA A 105 -48.96 24.09 39.91
C ALA A 105 -47.42 24.10 39.98
N ARG A 106 -46.83 24.58 41.08
CA ARG A 106 -45.39 24.51 41.34
C ARG A 106 -44.89 23.08 41.43
N GLY A 107 -45.63 22.18 42.08
CA GLY A 107 -45.30 20.75 42.14
C GLY A 107 -45.21 20.11 40.75
N ARG A 108 -46.17 20.40 39.87
CA ARG A 108 -46.16 19.94 38.47
C ARG A 108 -44.96 20.50 37.69
N MET A 109 -44.65 21.79 37.86
CA MET A 109 -43.49 22.43 37.24
C MET A 109 -42.17 21.81 37.71
N ASN A 110 -42.02 21.56 39.02
CA ASN A 110 -40.81 20.94 39.58
C ASN A 110 -40.60 19.52 39.04
N THR A 111 -41.68 18.73 38.94
CA THR A 111 -41.62 17.39 38.33
C THR A 111 -41.12 17.44 36.89
N ALA A 112 -41.62 18.39 36.08
CA ALA A 112 -41.15 18.56 34.70
C ALA A 112 -39.68 19.06 34.65
N ARG A 113 -39.24 19.88 35.62
CA ARG A 113 -37.85 20.35 35.71
C ARG A 113 -36.89 19.21 36.01
N LEU A 114 -37.25 18.29 36.90
CA LEU A 114 -36.44 17.11 37.21
C LEU A 114 -36.31 16.21 35.98
N LYS A 115 -37.41 15.88 35.30
CA LYS A 115 -37.38 15.11 34.05
C LYS A 115 -36.47 15.73 32.99
N LEU A 116 -36.56 17.05 32.81
CA LEU A 116 -35.69 17.77 31.89
C LEU A 116 -34.21 17.70 32.30
N GLN A 117 -33.91 17.77 33.60
CA GLN A 117 -32.56 17.64 34.11
C GLN A 117 -31.98 16.25 33.84
N ASP A 118 -32.77 15.19 34.04
CA ASP A 118 -32.36 13.80 33.77
C ASP A 118 -32.02 13.61 32.28
N ILE A 119 -32.91 14.05 31.38
CA ILE A 119 -32.69 13.94 29.92
C ILE A 119 -31.47 14.75 29.49
N ARG A 120 -31.22 15.92 30.09
CA ARG A 120 -30.01 16.72 29.85
C ARG A 120 -28.75 16.03 30.36
N GLY A 121 -28.84 15.35 31.50
CA GLY A 121 -27.78 14.51 32.06
C GLY A 121 -27.39 13.37 31.10
N GLU A 122 -28.39 12.62 30.64
CA GLU A 122 -28.21 11.56 29.63
C GLU A 122 -27.60 12.09 28.33
N ALA A 123 -28.08 13.23 27.83
CA ALA A 123 -27.53 13.86 26.62
C ALA A 123 -26.05 14.27 26.79
N LYS A 124 -25.64 14.66 28.01
CA LYS A 124 -24.23 14.98 28.32
C LYS A 124 -23.35 13.73 28.29
N LEU A 125 -23.84 12.61 28.81
CA LEU A 125 -23.15 11.31 28.73
C LEU A 125 -22.99 10.87 27.27
N ILE A 126 -24.04 10.97 26.45
CA ILE A 126 -23.97 10.63 25.02
C ILE A 126 -22.95 11.52 24.28
N ARG A 127 -22.85 12.82 24.62
CA ARG A 127 -21.79 13.68 24.05
C ARG A 127 -20.39 13.19 24.40
N ALA A 128 -20.17 12.76 25.64
CA ALA A 128 -18.89 12.20 26.06
C ALA A 128 -18.57 10.90 25.31
N GLU A 129 -19.56 10.02 25.11
CA GLU A 129 -19.43 8.82 24.28
C GLU A 129 -19.04 9.15 22.84
N ILE A 130 -19.67 10.15 22.21
CA ILE A 130 -19.32 10.60 20.86
C ILE A 130 -17.88 11.07 20.80
N GLN A 131 -17.42 11.84 21.79
CA GLN A 131 -16.03 12.30 21.85
C GLN A 131 -15.05 11.13 22.00
N ALA A 132 -15.37 10.15 22.85
CA ALA A 132 -14.57 8.94 22.99
C ALA A 132 -14.53 8.14 21.69
N ALA A 133 -15.67 7.95 21.03
CA ALA A 133 -15.77 7.26 19.74
C ALA A 133 -14.97 7.97 18.64
N LYS A 134 -15.02 9.31 18.57
CA LYS A 134 -14.19 10.11 17.65
C LYS A 134 -12.70 9.93 17.90
N LYS A 135 -12.26 9.82 19.16
CA LYS A 135 -10.86 9.51 19.50
C LYS A 135 -10.45 8.12 19.02
N VAL A 136 -11.36 7.13 19.05
CA VAL A 136 -11.12 5.80 18.48
C VAL A 136 -10.97 5.88 16.97
N VAL A 137 -11.88 6.57 16.27
CA VAL A 137 -11.78 6.81 14.81
C VAL A 137 -10.43 7.43 14.46
N ALA A 138 -10.00 8.47 15.18
CA ALA A 138 -8.70 9.11 14.94
C ALA A 138 -7.51 8.14 15.11
N ARG A 139 -7.57 7.22 16.09
CA ARG A 139 -6.55 6.18 16.28
C ARG A 139 -6.52 5.18 15.12
N GLU A 140 -7.68 4.72 14.67
CA GLU A 140 -7.78 3.79 13.54
C GLU A 140 -7.35 4.46 12.22
N VAL A 141 -7.73 5.71 11.98
CA VAL A 141 -7.27 6.49 10.81
C VAL A 141 -5.76 6.67 10.83
N LYS A 142 -5.13 6.85 12.00
CA LYS A 142 -3.67 6.92 12.11
C LYS A 142 -3.02 5.59 11.70
N LYS A 143 -3.59 4.45 12.11
CA LYS A 143 -3.11 3.11 11.71
C LYS A 143 -3.31 2.87 10.20
N LEU A 144 -4.47 3.23 9.66
CA LEU A 144 -4.76 3.20 8.22
C LEU A 144 -3.71 3.97 7.44
N ARG A 145 -3.44 5.24 7.80
CA ARG A 145 -2.41 6.07 7.15
C ARG A 145 -1.02 5.42 7.18
N THR A 146 -0.66 4.75 8.28
CA THR A 146 0.62 4.01 8.33
C THR A 146 0.64 2.79 7.41
N ALA A 147 -0.49 2.07 7.32
CA ALA A 147 -0.63 0.94 6.40
C ALA A 147 -0.55 1.39 4.93
N GLU A 148 -1.22 2.49 4.57
CA GLU A 148 -1.16 3.10 3.24
C GLU A 148 0.27 3.53 2.87
N ARG A 149 0.98 4.19 3.79
CA ARG A 149 2.38 4.58 3.57
C ARG A 149 3.27 3.36 3.31
N ASN A 150 3.09 2.29 4.07
CA ASN A 150 3.81 1.02 3.88
C ASN A 150 3.47 0.38 2.53
N PHE A 151 2.19 0.32 2.17
CA PHE A 151 1.75 -0.19 0.87
C PHE A 151 2.36 0.61 -0.29
N LYS A 152 2.28 1.95 -0.22
CA LYS A 152 2.86 2.85 -1.23
C LYS A 152 4.38 2.71 -1.33
N ALA A 153 5.09 2.53 -0.22
CA ALA A 153 6.53 2.28 -0.23
C ALA A 153 6.87 0.95 -0.94
N LYS A 154 6.14 -0.12 -0.62
CA LYS A 154 6.34 -1.43 -1.25
C LYS A 154 5.99 -1.45 -2.74
N LEU A 155 4.98 -0.69 -3.16
CA LEU A 155 4.67 -0.48 -4.57
C LEU A 155 5.83 0.22 -5.30
N ARG A 156 6.33 1.34 -4.75
CA ARG A 156 7.49 2.04 -5.33
C ARG A 156 8.73 1.17 -5.41
N ASP A 157 8.99 0.34 -4.40
CA ASP A 157 10.14 -0.58 -4.42
C ASP A 157 9.97 -1.68 -5.47
N HIS A 158 8.75 -2.17 -5.67
CA HIS A 158 8.45 -3.11 -6.74
C HIS A 158 8.65 -2.47 -8.12
N GLU A 159 8.11 -1.27 -8.34
CA GLU A 159 8.28 -0.50 -9.58
C GLU A 159 9.75 -0.21 -9.87
N ARG A 160 10.54 0.21 -8.86
CA ARG A 160 11.99 0.43 -8.99
C ARG A 160 12.73 -0.85 -9.36
N LYS A 161 12.33 -2.00 -8.80
CA LYS A 161 12.92 -3.30 -9.16
C LYS A 161 12.59 -3.69 -10.59
N LEU A 162 11.35 -3.50 -11.03
CA LEU A 162 10.96 -3.74 -12.42
C LEU A 162 11.70 -2.81 -13.38
N ALA A 163 11.82 -1.53 -13.07
CA ALA A 163 12.57 -0.56 -13.87
C ALA A 163 14.06 -0.90 -13.97
N LYS A 164 14.68 -1.36 -12.88
CA LYS A 164 16.08 -1.85 -12.89
C LYS A 164 16.23 -3.10 -13.75
N LYS A 165 15.31 -4.06 -13.66
CA LYS A 165 15.30 -5.27 -14.51
C LYS A 165 15.16 -4.89 -15.99
N ALA A 166 14.21 -4.01 -16.32
CA ALA A 166 14.01 -3.53 -17.68
C ALA A 166 15.27 -2.84 -18.24
N LYS A 167 15.91 -1.95 -17.48
CA LYS A 167 17.18 -1.32 -17.88
C LYS A 167 18.32 -2.33 -18.06
N ALA A 168 18.40 -3.35 -17.22
CA ALA A 168 19.41 -4.41 -17.34
C ALA A 168 19.16 -5.28 -18.59
N GLU A 169 17.91 -5.59 -18.90
CA GLU A 169 17.52 -6.32 -20.12
C GLU A 169 17.76 -5.50 -21.39
N GLN A 170 17.46 -4.20 -21.37
CA GLN A 170 17.79 -3.28 -22.46
C GLN A 170 19.30 -3.24 -22.72
N LYS A 171 20.12 -3.09 -21.67
CA LYS A 171 21.60 -3.12 -21.82
C LYS A 171 22.11 -4.46 -22.36
N LYS A 172 21.53 -5.59 -21.92
CA LYS A 172 21.87 -6.92 -22.46
C LYS A 172 21.46 -7.07 -23.93
N ALA A 173 20.29 -6.56 -24.31
CA ALA A 173 19.83 -6.58 -25.70
C ALA A 173 20.73 -5.70 -26.59
N GLU A 174 21.10 -4.51 -26.12
CA GLU A 174 21.99 -3.60 -26.83
C GLU A 174 23.42 -4.17 -26.98
N GLN A 175 23.96 -4.81 -25.94
CA GLN A 175 25.26 -5.49 -26.01
C GLN A 175 25.23 -6.67 -26.99
N LYS A 176 24.13 -7.45 -27.02
CA LYS A 176 23.94 -8.52 -28.01
C LYS A 176 23.85 -7.96 -29.43
N ALA A 177 23.15 -6.84 -29.65
CA ALA A 177 23.06 -6.17 -30.94
C ALA A 177 24.44 -5.64 -31.40
N LYS A 178 25.20 -5.00 -30.51
CA LYS A 178 26.57 -4.53 -30.80
C LYS A 178 27.52 -5.70 -31.10
N ALA A 179 27.41 -6.82 -30.40
CA ALA A 179 28.19 -8.02 -30.68
C ALA A 179 27.83 -8.65 -32.04
N ALA A 180 26.54 -8.67 -32.39
CA ALA A 180 26.08 -9.14 -33.70
C ALA A 180 26.58 -8.24 -34.85
N ALA A 181 26.53 -6.92 -34.68
CA ALA A 181 27.04 -5.95 -35.65
C ALA A 181 28.56 -6.09 -35.87
N ARG A 182 29.34 -6.27 -34.79
CA ARG A 182 30.80 -6.51 -34.90
C ARG A 182 31.11 -7.82 -35.64
N LYS A 183 30.37 -8.89 -35.37
CA LYS A 183 30.51 -10.16 -36.12
C LYS A 183 30.16 -10.01 -37.60
N ALA A 184 29.13 -9.25 -37.93
CA ALA A 184 28.74 -8.95 -39.31
C ALA A 184 29.81 -8.13 -40.04
N ALA A 185 30.34 -7.07 -39.41
CA ALA A 185 31.41 -6.24 -39.98
C ALA A 185 32.72 -7.02 -40.18
N ALA A 186 33.07 -7.95 -39.27
CA ALA A 186 34.24 -8.81 -39.42
C ALA A 186 34.10 -9.80 -40.59
N LYS A 187 32.89 -10.35 -40.82
CA LYS A 187 32.60 -11.18 -42.01
C LYS A 187 32.71 -10.36 -43.31
N ALA A 188 32.21 -9.13 -43.33
CA ALA A 188 32.32 -8.24 -44.49
C ALA A 188 33.78 -7.90 -44.83
N LYS A 189 34.61 -7.55 -43.83
CA LYS A 189 36.04 -7.30 -44.05
C LYS A 189 36.81 -8.53 -44.54
N ARG A 190 36.47 -9.73 -44.08
CA ARG A 190 37.05 -10.99 -44.59
C ARG A 190 36.64 -11.27 -46.03
N ALA A 191 35.40 -10.99 -46.41
CA ALA A 191 34.94 -11.12 -47.79
C ALA A 191 35.68 -10.15 -48.72
N ALA A 192 35.88 -8.89 -48.30
CA ALA A 192 36.63 -7.89 -49.07
C ALA A 192 38.11 -8.28 -49.29
N LYS A 193 38.80 -8.81 -48.28
CA LYS A 193 40.20 -9.29 -48.44
C LYS A 193 40.32 -10.51 -49.35
N LYS A 194 39.29 -11.35 -49.43
CA LYS A 194 39.26 -12.52 -50.34
C LYS A 194 38.99 -12.11 -51.79
N ALA A 195 38.32 -10.97 -52.01
CA ALA A 195 38.10 -10.39 -53.33
C ALA A 195 39.37 -9.70 -53.90
N THR A 196 40.22 -9.10 -53.05
CA THR A 196 41.47 -8.46 -53.50
C THR A 196 42.63 -9.42 -53.79
N ALA A 197 42.51 -10.71 -53.44
CA ALA A 197 43.52 -11.74 -53.73
C ALA A 197 43.37 -12.39 -55.11
N ARG A 198 42.40 -11.95 -55.92
CA ARG A 198 42.22 -12.36 -57.33
C ARG A 198 42.55 -11.20 -58.26
N LYS A 199 43.82 -10.81 -58.34
CA LYS A 199 44.37 -10.15 -59.53
C LYS A 199 45.66 -10.89 -59.91
N PRO A 200 45.80 -11.36 -61.16
CA PRO A 200 47.04 -12.01 -61.60
C PRO A 200 48.07 -10.91 -61.84
N LYS A 201 49.25 -11.03 -61.21
CA LYS A 201 50.42 -10.30 -61.67
C LYS A 201 51.57 -11.27 -61.90
N ALA A 202 52.18 -11.04 -63.05
CA ALA A 202 53.12 -11.89 -63.76
C ALA A 202 54.46 -12.07 -63.04
N THR A 203 55.06 -13.22 -63.34
CA THR A 203 56.49 -13.55 -63.42
C THR A 203 57.51 -12.52 -62.91
N ALA A 204 58.31 -12.89 -61.90
CA ALA A 204 59.74 -12.61 -61.87
C ALA A 204 60.50 -13.56 -60.92
N LYS A 205 61.71 -13.90 -61.35
CA LYS A 205 62.67 -14.92 -60.90
C LYS A 205 63.26 -14.75 -59.48
N LYS A 206 63.50 -15.91 -58.84
CA LYS A 206 64.79 -16.44 -58.31
C LYS A 206 65.59 -15.57 -57.30
N ALA A 207 65.83 -16.09 -56.09
CA ALA A 207 67.17 -16.52 -55.62
C ALA A 207 67.20 -16.93 -54.13
N ALA A 208 68.15 -17.81 -53.86
CA ALA A 208 68.49 -18.57 -52.65
C ALA A 208 68.62 -17.79 -51.32
N THR A 209 68.45 -18.48 -50.18
CA THR A 209 69.57 -19.00 -49.37
C THR A 209 69.11 -19.68 -48.07
N LYS A 210 69.88 -20.71 -47.69
CA LYS A 210 69.87 -21.49 -46.44
C LYS A 210 69.88 -20.60 -45.17
N LYS A 211 69.25 -21.06 -44.07
CA LYS A 211 69.94 -21.51 -42.82
C LYS A 211 68.97 -21.97 -41.72
N ALA A 212 69.52 -22.85 -40.89
CA ALA A 212 68.94 -23.72 -39.86
C ALA A 212 68.49 -22.99 -38.56
N PRO A 213 67.87 -23.69 -37.58
CA PRO A 213 67.22 -23.09 -36.42
C PRO A 213 68.20 -22.86 -35.26
N ALA A 214 68.06 -21.75 -34.52
CA ALA A 214 68.83 -21.54 -33.28
C ALA A 214 68.01 -20.81 -32.19
N LYS A 215 67.73 -21.59 -31.13
CA LYS A 215 67.73 -21.31 -29.68
C LYS A 215 67.34 -19.92 -29.12
N LYS A 216 66.35 -20.00 -28.22
CA LYS A 216 66.21 -19.40 -26.87
C LYS A 216 66.71 -17.96 -26.61
N ALA A 217 65.79 -17.12 -26.14
CA ALA A 217 66.05 -16.21 -25.02
C ALA A 217 64.76 -16.02 -24.20
N ALA A 218 64.77 -16.52 -22.96
CA ALA A 218 63.79 -16.20 -21.93
C ALA A 218 64.26 -14.93 -21.20
N THR A 219 63.45 -13.88 -21.18
CA THR A 219 63.67 -12.71 -20.34
C THR A 219 62.57 -12.60 -19.29
N LYS A 220 62.98 -12.90 -18.05
CA LYS A 220 62.33 -12.56 -16.79
C LYS A 220 62.22 -11.04 -16.65
N LYS A 221 61.15 -10.50 -16.03
CA LYS A 221 61.16 -9.60 -14.82
C LYS A 221 59.73 -9.09 -14.48
N PRO A 222 59.46 -8.46 -13.31
CA PRO A 222 58.81 -9.16 -12.18
C PRO A 222 57.58 -8.43 -11.57
N ALA A 223 57.14 -8.98 -10.44
CA ALA A 223 56.58 -8.29 -9.26
C ALA A 223 55.11 -7.84 -9.27
N ALA A 224 54.32 -8.66 -8.56
CA ALA A 224 53.11 -8.26 -7.85
C ALA A 224 53.39 -7.21 -6.76
N LYS A 225 52.45 -6.27 -6.58
CA LYS A 225 51.74 -5.96 -5.31
C LYS A 225 51.11 -4.57 -5.39
N LYS A 226 49.78 -4.50 -5.47
CA LYS A 226 49.02 -3.34 -4.97
C LYS A 226 48.08 -3.79 -3.85
N ALA A 227 48.41 -3.26 -2.68
CA ALA A 227 47.68 -3.07 -1.43
C ALA A 227 46.27 -3.70 -1.29
N ALA A 228 46.17 -4.67 -0.40
CA ALA A 228 44.93 -5.00 0.31
C ALA A 228 44.93 -4.23 1.65
N THR A 229 44.24 -3.09 1.72
CA THR A 229 43.89 -2.43 2.98
C THR A 229 42.70 -3.14 3.61
N ARG A 230 42.98 -4.25 4.31
CA ARG A 230 42.02 -4.89 5.23
C ARG A 230 41.92 -4.04 6.50
N LYS A 231 40.83 -3.27 6.64
CA LYS A 231 40.42 -2.72 7.94
C LYS A 231 39.85 -3.85 8.81
N ALA A 232 40.45 -4.05 9.97
CA ALA A 232 39.97 -4.94 11.02
C ALA A 232 38.68 -4.39 11.67
N PRO A 233 37.70 -5.23 12.05
CA PRO A 233 36.62 -4.82 12.94
C PRO A 233 37.06 -4.96 14.41
N ALA A 234 37.16 -3.82 15.10
CA ALA A 234 37.44 -3.78 16.53
C ALA A 234 36.29 -4.40 17.34
N LYS A 235 36.66 -5.33 18.22
CA LYS A 235 35.78 -6.01 19.18
C LYS A 235 35.21 -5.02 20.21
N LYS A 236 33.88 -4.89 20.17
CA LYS A 236 32.91 -4.88 21.29
C LYS A 236 33.51 -4.70 22.71
N ALA A 237 33.48 -3.47 23.23
CA ALA A 237 33.59 -3.19 24.66
C ALA A 237 32.19 -3.06 25.26
N ALA A 238 31.80 -4.03 26.10
CA ALA A 238 30.62 -3.96 26.94
C ALA A 238 30.92 -3.05 28.15
N ARG A 239 30.20 -1.93 28.28
CA ARG A 239 30.16 -1.17 29.53
C ARG A 239 28.75 -1.22 30.10
N LYS A 240 28.65 -1.91 31.24
CA LYS A 240 27.57 -1.86 32.22
C LYS A 240 27.36 -0.41 32.66
N ARG A 241 26.11 0.09 32.63
CA ARG A 241 25.62 1.08 33.60
C ARG A 241 24.15 0.77 33.94
N THR A 242 23.94 0.65 35.23
CA THR A 242 22.74 0.30 35.99
C THR A 242 21.64 1.39 35.93
N PRO A 243 20.35 1.05 36.08
CA PRO A 243 19.30 2.03 36.32
C PRO A 243 19.30 2.49 37.78
N ALA A 244 19.58 3.78 38.03
CA ALA A 244 19.46 4.39 39.35
C ALA A 244 18.01 4.83 39.60
N LYS A 245 17.38 4.12 40.54
CA LYS A 245 16.42 4.51 41.59
C LYS A 245 15.58 5.80 41.43
N LYS A 246 14.26 5.59 41.61
CA LYS A 246 13.25 6.57 42.03
C LYS A 246 13.63 7.28 43.35
N LYS A 247 13.21 8.54 43.50
CA LYS A 247 12.30 8.98 44.59
C LYS A 247 11.63 10.32 44.23
N PRO A 248 10.34 10.51 44.58
CA PRO A 248 9.65 11.79 44.51
C PRO A 248 9.87 12.59 45.80
N SER A 249 9.79 13.92 45.70
CA SER A 249 9.42 14.85 46.77
C SER A 249 8.50 15.89 46.15
#